data_AF-A0A8J2HZS6-F1
#
_entry.id   AF-A0A8J2HZS6-F1
#
_cell.length_a   1.000
_cell.length_b   1.000
_cell.length_c   1.000
_cell.angle_alpha   90.00
_cell.angle_beta   90.00
_cell.angle_gamma   90.00
#
_symmetry.space_group_name_H-M   'P 1'
#
loop_
_entity.id
_entity.type
_entity.pdbx_description
1 polymer ?
#
loop_
_entity_poly.entity_id
_entity_poly.type
_entity_poly.pdbx_seq_one_letter_code
_entity_poly.pdbx_strand_id
1 'polypeptide(L)'
;MSSNPSTVTHARSPSFSDLPQEVRNRIYMLAANDKERLIEQHVSRRNTATTSEAFWAARGYYSLTQASRQTRREFRELYLRDRAISVHIRDAQDYLETIYPSSGKNAVHRSTINAWLTIRTDVERRGKYDTPIEIRPLLLSLFNTPGLDYEFTGKGGAVFNELFVGYEGEWRAAVENVFKSVELKEPSVFGLRLVLDPKSRMPWVKQCPISVTRLPHVPEDALEWFSALGLDTENDMIFVRRGAPRWLRGDFIKGSK
;
A
#
# COMPACT_ATOMS: atom_id res chain seq x y z
N MET A 1 42.42 -46.77 8.94
CA MET A 1 41.85 -46.51 7.60
C MET A 1 40.53 -45.78 7.81
N SER A 2 40.50 -44.48 7.54
CA SER A 2 39.35 -43.60 7.74
C SER A 2 38.55 -43.51 6.45
N SER A 3 37.26 -43.81 6.52
CA SER A 3 36.31 -43.70 5.40
C SER A 3 35.87 -42.24 5.24
N ASN A 4 36.15 -41.67 4.08
CA ASN A 4 35.65 -40.35 3.67
C ASN A 4 34.11 -40.36 3.59
N PRO A 5 33.40 -39.36 4.14
CA PRO A 5 31.99 -39.18 3.87
C PRO A 5 31.80 -38.60 2.46
N SER A 6 31.14 -39.37 1.60
CA SER A 6 30.74 -38.96 0.24
C SER A 6 29.92 -37.67 0.28
N THR A 7 30.47 -36.60 -0.28
CA THR A 7 29.77 -35.33 -0.46
C THR A 7 28.80 -35.49 -1.62
N VAL A 8 27.52 -35.74 -1.33
CA VAL A 8 26.45 -35.73 -2.34
C VAL A 8 26.31 -34.30 -2.85
N THR A 9 26.84 -34.03 -4.03
CA THR A 9 26.63 -32.78 -4.76
C THR A 9 25.20 -32.81 -5.32
N HIS A 10 24.25 -32.21 -4.60
CA HIS A 10 22.94 -31.95 -5.16
C HIS A 10 23.08 -30.99 -6.36
N ALA A 11 22.91 -31.50 -7.57
CA ALA A 11 22.77 -30.67 -8.76
C ALA A 11 21.62 -29.68 -8.54
N ARG A 12 21.89 -28.37 -8.66
CA ARG A 12 20.85 -27.35 -8.57
C ARG A 12 19.85 -27.57 -9.70
N SER A 13 18.57 -27.74 -9.36
CA SER A 13 17.50 -27.74 -10.36
C SER A 13 17.53 -26.40 -11.11
N PRO A 14 17.43 -26.41 -12.45
CA PRO A 14 17.40 -25.17 -13.22
C PRO A 14 16.23 -24.31 -12.78
N SER A 15 16.53 -23.06 -12.46
CA SER A 15 15.58 -22.03 -12.07
C SER A 15 14.94 -21.40 -13.31
N PHE A 16 13.83 -20.68 -13.12
CA PHE A 16 13.18 -19.96 -14.21
C PHE A 16 14.12 -18.97 -14.92
N SER A 17 15.07 -18.38 -14.18
CA SER A 17 16.10 -17.49 -14.75
C SER A 17 17.12 -18.20 -15.63
N ASP A 18 17.27 -19.52 -15.50
CA ASP A 18 18.22 -20.31 -16.30
C ASP A 18 17.65 -20.68 -17.68
N LEU A 19 16.37 -20.41 -17.93
CA LEU A 19 15.75 -20.59 -19.25
C LEU A 19 16.29 -19.56 -20.25
N PRO A 20 16.47 -19.90 -21.55
CA PRO A 20 16.80 -18.94 -22.60
C PRO A 20 15.80 -17.77 -22.64
N GLN A 21 16.26 -16.59 -23.04
CA GLN A 21 15.43 -15.38 -23.03
C GLN A 21 14.21 -15.50 -23.93
N GLU A 22 14.34 -16.15 -25.09
CA GLU A 22 13.25 -16.42 -26.02
C GLU A 22 12.16 -17.28 -25.38
N VAL A 23 12.56 -18.26 -24.57
CA VAL A 23 11.63 -19.14 -23.84
C VAL A 23 10.91 -18.35 -22.76
N ARG A 24 11.63 -17.54 -21.96
CA ARG A 24 11.01 -16.67 -20.95
C ARG A 24 10.01 -15.69 -21.57
N ASN A 25 10.40 -15.03 -22.67
CA ASN A 25 9.53 -14.11 -23.40
C ASN A 25 8.26 -14.81 -23.90
N ARG A 26 8.38 -16.04 -24.40
CA ARG A 26 7.21 -16.81 -24.84
C ARG A 26 6.28 -17.13 -23.67
N ILE A 27 6.82 -17.52 -22.50
CA ILE A 27 6.03 -17.74 -21.28
C ILE A 27 5.34 -16.45 -20.83
N TYR A 28 6.05 -15.32 -20.82
CA TYR A 28 5.48 -14.03 -20.48
C TYR A 28 4.32 -13.65 -21.40
N MET A 29 4.48 -13.84 -22.71
CA MET A 29 3.43 -13.54 -23.68
C MET A 29 2.19 -14.42 -23.50
N LEU A 30 2.36 -15.70 -23.16
CA LEU A 30 1.24 -16.58 -22.85
C LEU A 30 0.51 -16.10 -21.59
N ALA A 31 1.25 -15.81 -20.53
CA ALA A 31 0.68 -15.40 -19.25
C ALA A 31 0.01 -14.01 -19.29
N ALA A 32 0.56 -13.07 -20.06
CA ALA A 32 -0.01 -11.73 -20.26
C ALA A 32 -1.27 -11.73 -21.15
N ASN A 33 -1.44 -12.75 -22.00
CA ASN A 33 -2.60 -12.93 -22.86
C ASN A 33 -3.57 -14.00 -22.37
N ASP A 34 -3.40 -14.43 -21.12
CA ASP A 34 -4.31 -15.38 -20.50
C ASP A 34 -5.74 -14.80 -20.40
N LYS A 35 -6.75 -15.63 -20.62
CA LYS A 35 -8.16 -15.19 -20.62
C LYS A 35 -8.61 -14.67 -19.25
N GLU A 36 -8.00 -15.17 -18.18
CA GLU A 36 -8.26 -14.74 -16.80
C GLU A 36 -7.59 -13.41 -16.47
N ARG A 37 -6.90 -12.75 -17.43
CA ARG A 37 -6.33 -11.41 -17.21
C ARG A 37 -7.35 -10.34 -16.87
N LEU A 38 -8.58 -10.50 -17.37
CA LEU A 38 -9.69 -9.60 -17.09
C LEU A 38 -10.35 -9.88 -15.73
N ILE A 39 -9.97 -10.97 -15.08
CA ILE A 39 -10.46 -11.32 -13.73
C ILE A 39 -9.53 -10.64 -12.72
N GLU A 40 -10.14 -9.91 -11.79
CA GLU A 40 -9.42 -9.24 -10.70
C GLU A 40 -8.59 -10.25 -9.91
N GLN A 41 -7.29 -10.00 -9.81
CA GLN A 41 -6.38 -10.86 -9.07
C GLN A 41 -6.33 -10.43 -7.61
N HIS A 42 -6.84 -11.28 -6.74
CA HIS A 42 -6.78 -11.05 -5.31
C HIS A 42 -5.40 -11.41 -4.72
N VAL A 43 -4.74 -10.42 -4.11
CA VAL A 43 -3.44 -10.55 -3.46
C VAL A 43 -3.62 -10.47 -1.95
N SER A 44 -3.13 -11.50 -1.25
CA SER A 44 -3.01 -11.52 0.21
C SER A 44 -1.63 -12.03 0.60
N ARG A 45 -0.93 -11.27 1.44
CA ARG A 45 0.36 -11.67 2.03
C ARG A 45 0.21 -12.63 3.21
N ARG A 46 -0.99 -12.73 3.81
CA ARG A 46 -1.17 -13.33 5.15
C ARG A 46 -1.78 -14.74 5.14
N ASN A 47 -2.11 -15.28 3.96
CA ASN A 47 -2.44 -16.69 3.76
C ASN A 47 -1.19 -17.45 3.28
N THR A 48 -0.29 -17.76 4.21
CA THR A 48 1.00 -18.44 3.94
C THR A 48 1.03 -19.92 4.34
N ALA A 49 -0.10 -20.52 4.72
CA ALA A 49 -0.11 -21.90 5.24
C ALA A 49 -0.77 -22.93 4.32
N THR A 50 -1.08 -22.60 3.06
CA THR A 50 -1.78 -23.53 2.17
C THR A 50 -0.94 -23.78 0.93
N THR A 51 -0.40 -24.99 0.79
CA THR A 51 0.34 -25.46 -0.39
C THR A 51 -0.55 -26.23 -1.37
N SER A 52 -1.87 -26.12 -1.24
CA SER A 52 -2.81 -26.88 -2.07
C SER A 52 -2.71 -26.47 -3.55
N GLU A 53 -3.04 -27.38 -4.45
CA GLU A 53 -3.13 -27.07 -5.88
C GLU A 53 -4.11 -25.92 -6.14
N ALA A 54 -5.23 -25.89 -5.42
CA ALA A 54 -6.20 -24.81 -5.49
C ALA A 54 -5.60 -23.43 -5.14
N PHE A 55 -4.65 -23.38 -4.20
CA PHE A 55 -3.96 -22.15 -3.85
C PHE A 55 -3.01 -21.66 -4.95
N TRP A 56 -2.28 -22.58 -5.58
CA TRP A 56 -1.41 -22.24 -6.71
C TRP A 56 -2.20 -21.87 -7.96
N ALA A 57 -3.31 -22.59 -8.22
CA ALA A 57 -4.24 -22.29 -9.30
C ALA A 57 -4.85 -20.88 -9.14
N ALA A 58 -5.31 -20.52 -7.93
CA ALA A 58 -5.89 -19.20 -7.66
C ALA A 58 -4.89 -18.02 -7.80
N ARG A 59 -3.58 -18.30 -7.77
CA ARG A 59 -2.53 -17.31 -8.02
C ARG A 59 -2.15 -17.23 -9.50
N GLY A 60 -2.50 -18.23 -10.30
CA GLY A 60 -2.13 -18.32 -11.70
C GLY A 60 -0.68 -17.89 -11.97
N TYR A 61 -0.53 -17.00 -12.94
CA TYR A 61 0.77 -16.45 -13.33
C TYR A 61 1.28 -15.31 -12.45
N TYR A 62 0.50 -14.82 -11.48
CA TYR A 62 0.94 -13.76 -10.57
C TYR A 62 2.20 -14.20 -9.78
N SER A 63 2.34 -15.49 -9.50
CA SER A 63 3.53 -16.07 -8.87
C SER A 63 4.84 -15.76 -9.61
N LEU A 64 4.82 -15.59 -10.94
CA LEU A 64 6.01 -15.21 -11.72
C LEU A 64 6.51 -13.81 -11.36
N THR A 65 5.62 -12.90 -10.95
CA THR A 65 6.01 -11.58 -10.41
C THR A 65 6.78 -11.69 -9.08
N GLN A 66 6.68 -12.85 -8.41
CA GLN A 66 7.32 -13.12 -7.12
C GLN A 66 8.57 -14.00 -7.23
N ALA A 67 8.79 -14.70 -8.36
CA ALA A 67 9.84 -15.69 -8.53
C ALA A 67 11.27 -15.13 -8.39
N SER A 68 11.59 -14.06 -9.10
CA SER A 68 12.88 -13.38 -9.00
C SER A 68 12.76 -11.90 -9.34
N ARG A 69 13.78 -11.12 -8.96
CA ARG A 69 13.82 -9.68 -9.27
C ARG A 69 13.89 -9.42 -10.77
N GLN A 70 14.65 -10.24 -11.51
CA GLN A 70 14.76 -10.12 -12.96
C GLN A 70 13.43 -10.40 -13.63
N THR A 71 12.81 -11.54 -13.29
CA THR A 71 11.49 -11.93 -13.82
C THR A 71 10.45 -10.86 -13.55
N ARG A 72 10.43 -10.28 -12.35
CA ARG A 72 9.52 -9.16 -12.04
C ARG A 72 9.72 -7.97 -12.98
N ARG A 73 10.96 -7.58 -13.27
CA ARG A 73 11.22 -6.43 -14.17
C ARG A 73 10.79 -6.72 -15.61
N GLU A 74 11.02 -7.92 -16.10
CA GLU A 74 10.68 -8.32 -17.47
C GLU A 74 9.16 -8.55 -17.64
N PHE A 75 8.51 -9.14 -16.65
CA PHE A 75 7.14 -9.65 -16.77
C PHE A 75 6.07 -8.70 -16.25
N ARG A 76 6.37 -7.89 -15.23
CA ARG A 76 5.36 -7.07 -14.51
C ARG A 76 4.54 -6.20 -15.44
N GLU A 77 5.18 -5.43 -16.30
CA GLU A 77 4.49 -4.49 -17.20
C GLU A 77 3.58 -5.22 -18.19
N LEU A 78 3.99 -6.41 -18.63
CA LEU A 78 3.18 -7.25 -19.50
C LEU A 78 1.97 -7.83 -18.75
N TYR A 79 2.18 -8.29 -17.52
CA TYR A 79 1.15 -8.97 -16.73
C TYR A 79 0.09 -8.03 -16.14
N LEU A 80 0.49 -6.81 -15.76
CA LEU A 80 -0.38 -5.88 -15.04
C LEU A 80 -1.17 -4.92 -15.95
N ARG A 81 -0.78 -4.77 -17.22
CA ARG A 81 -1.32 -3.76 -18.15
C ARG A 81 -2.85 -3.70 -18.22
N ASP A 82 -3.51 -4.86 -18.22
CA ASP A 82 -4.96 -4.96 -18.40
C ASP A 82 -5.63 -5.73 -17.24
N ARG A 83 -5.00 -5.72 -16.06
CA ARG A 83 -5.43 -6.52 -14.91
C ARG A 83 -5.65 -5.65 -13.69
N ALA A 84 -6.85 -5.75 -13.10
CA ALA A 84 -7.13 -5.21 -11.78
C ALA A 84 -6.48 -6.07 -10.68
N ILE A 85 -5.76 -5.44 -9.77
CA ILE A 85 -5.16 -6.10 -8.61
C ILE A 85 -5.92 -5.69 -7.35
N SER A 86 -6.46 -6.68 -6.63
CA SER A 86 -7.06 -6.47 -5.32
C SER A 86 -6.01 -6.64 -4.22
N VAL A 87 -5.85 -5.63 -3.36
CA VAL A 87 -4.96 -5.71 -2.21
C VAL A 87 -5.63 -5.11 -0.99
N HIS A 88 -5.44 -5.72 0.17
CA HIS A 88 -5.93 -5.14 1.42
C HIS A 88 -5.15 -3.88 1.79
N ILE A 89 -5.83 -2.84 2.28
CA ILE A 89 -5.25 -1.51 2.56
C ILE A 89 -3.98 -1.53 3.41
N ARG A 90 -3.85 -2.48 4.35
CA ARG A 90 -2.64 -2.63 5.18
C ARG A 90 -1.41 -3.08 4.40
N ASP A 91 -1.60 -3.79 3.30
CA ASP A 91 -0.51 -4.37 2.50
C ASP A 91 -0.33 -3.58 1.18
N ALA A 92 -1.22 -2.64 0.87
CA ALA A 92 -1.25 -1.89 -0.40
C ALA A 92 0.02 -1.07 -0.64
N GLN A 93 0.52 -0.37 0.39
CA GLN A 93 1.75 0.41 0.24
C GLN A 93 2.94 -0.49 -0.06
N ASP A 94 3.16 -1.53 0.75
CA ASP A 94 4.25 -2.47 0.55
C ASP A 94 4.15 -3.18 -0.79
N TYR A 95 2.93 -3.48 -1.24
CA TYR A 95 2.67 -4.06 -2.55
C TYR A 95 3.16 -3.11 -3.64
N LEU A 96 2.73 -1.84 -3.62
CA LEU A 96 3.17 -0.83 -4.58
C LEU A 96 4.69 -0.64 -4.56
N GLU A 97 5.33 -0.59 -3.39
CA GLU A 97 6.79 -0.46 -3.32
C GLU A 97 7.54 -1.70 -3.82
N THR A 98 6.95 -2.90 -3.68
CA THR A 98 7.54 -4.15 -4.17
C THR A 98 7.45 -4.25 -5.70
N ILE A 99 6.30 -3.85 -6.24
CA ILE A 99 5.97 -3.95 -7.65
C ILE A 99 6.55 -2.76 -8.41
N TYR A 100 6.48 -1.55 -7.87
CA TYR A 100 6.98 -0.30 -8.43
C TYR A 100 7.89 0.43 -7.43
N PRO A 101 9.14 -0.03 -7.25
CA PRO A 101 10.08 0.63 -6.35
C PRO A 101 10.26 2.11 -6.72
N SER A 102 10.07 3.01 -5.75
CA SER A 102 10.22 4.45 -5.94
C SER A 102 11.67 4.94 -5.77
N SER A 103 12.57 4.09 -5.27
CA SER A 103 13.95 4.45 -4.95
C SER A 103 14.94 3.30 -5.18
N GLY A 104 16.23 3.65 -5.24
CA GLY A 104 17.34 2.71 -5.42
C GLY A 104 17.64 2.35 -6.88
N LYS A 105 18.58 1.41 -7.09
CA LYS A 105 19.12 1.03 -8.42
C LYS A 105 18.09 0.49 -9.42
N ASN A 106 16.87 0.18 -8.96
CA ASN A 106 15.80 -0.37 -9.79
C ASN A 106 14.50 0.40 -9.61
N ALA A 107 14.62 1.70 -9.31
CA ALA A 107 13.49 2.59 -9.26
C ALA A 107 12.75 2.56 -10.61
N VAL A 108 11.44 2.54 -10.55
CA VAL A 108 10.57 2.64 -11.73
C VAL A 108 10.12 4.09 -11.83
N HIS A 109 10.25 4.66 -13.03
CA HIS A 109 9.75 5.99 -13.26
C HIS A 109 8.23 5.98 -13.17
N ARG A 110 7.64 6.82 -12.33
CA ARG A 110 6.20 6.74 -12.04
C ARG A 110 5.32 6.92 -13.28
N SER A 111 5.78 7.69 -14.27
CA SER A 111 5.03 7.89 -15.53
C SER A 111 4.95 6.66 -16.45
N THR A 112 5.68 5.59 -16.15
CA THR A 112 5.62 4.34 -16.92
C THR A 112 4.70 3.32 -16.28
N ILE A 113 4.08 3.67 -15.15
CA ILE A 113 3.16 2.79 -14.42
C ILE A 113 1.80 2.91 -15.11
N ASN A 114 1.27 1.77 -15.53
CA ASN A 114 -0.11 1.63 -15.97
C ASN A 114 -0.70 0.42 -15.24
N ALA A 115 -1.58 0.66 -14.28
CA ALA A 115 -2.15 -0.38 -13.44
C ALA A 115 -3.48 0.06 -12.83
N TRP A 116 -4.33 -0.93 -12.56
CA TRP A 116 -5.57 -0.74 -11.82
C TRP A 116 -5.47 -1.43 -10.45
N LEU A 117 -5.66 -0.68 -9.36
CA LEU A 117 -5.55 -1.16 -7.99
C LEU A 117 -6.88 -1.03 -7.23
N THR A 118 -7.45 -2.17 -6.86
CA THR A 118 -8.59 -2.23 -5.95
C THR A 118 -8.07 -2.37 -4.51
N ILE A 119 -8.33 -1.37 -3.67
CA ILE A 119 -7.86 -1.30 -2.30
C ILE A 119 -8.99 -1.71 -1.36
N ARG A 120 -8.89 -2.91 -0.80
CA ARG A 120 -9.93 -3.44 0.07
C ARG A 120 -9.78 -2.89 1.49
N THR A 121 -10.87 -2.35 2.02
CA THR A 121 -10.97 -1.78 3.37
C THR A 121 -11.68 -2.71 4.35
N ASP A 122 -11.97 -3.95 3.96
CA ASP A 122 -12.60 -4.93 4.83
C ASP A 122 -11.71 -5.27 6.04
N VAL A 123 -12.35 -5.61 7.15
CA VAL A 123 -11.61 -6.04 8.35
C VAL A 123 -11.15 -7.47 8.14
N GLU A 124 -9.93 -7.68 7.65
CA GLU A 124 -9.33 -9.00 7.59
C GLU A 124 -9.10 -9.54 9.01
N ARG A 125 -9.79 -10.63 9.38
CA ARG A 125 -9.73 -11.13 10.75
C ARG A 125 -8.35 -11.72 11.08
N ARG A 126 -7.52 -11.08 11.95
CA ARG A 126 -6.57 -11.74 12.89
C ARG A 126 -5.75 -10.75 13.77
N GLY A 127 -5.80 -10.96 15.09
CA GLY A 127 -4.70 -10.88 16.06
C GLY A 127 -4.03 -9.54 16.44
N LYS A 128 -4.15 -8.47 15.66
CA LYS A 128 -3.57 -7.15 16.00
C LYS A 128 -4.49 -6.00 15.56
N TYR A 129 -5.72 -6.00 16.08
CA TYR A 129 -6.70 -4.96 15.74
C TYR A 129 -6.45 -3.61 16.41
N ASP A 130 -5.52 -3.53 17.36
CA ASP A 130 -5.27 -2.29 18.10
C ASP A 130 -4.30 -1.32 17.44
N THR A 131 -3.59 -1.73 16.37
CA THR A 131 -2.61 -0.85 15.72
C THR A 131 -3.26 -0.07 14.57
N PRO A 132 -3.30 1.28 14.65
CA PRO A 132 -3.74 2.13 13.56
C PRO A 132 -2.95 1.85 12.28
N ILE A 133 -3.60 2.01 11.12
CA ILE A 133 -2.98 1.86 9.81
C ILE A 133 -2.48 3.22 9.37
N GLU A 134 -1.17 3.40 9.24
CA GLU A 134 -0.63 4.61 8.61
C GLU A 134 -0.80 4.51 7.08
N ILE A 135 -1.57 5.41 6.49
CA ILE A 135 -1.91 5.40 5.06
C ILE A 135 -1.32 6.59 4.28
N ARG A 136 -0.66 7.55 4.93
CA ARG A 136 -0.07 8.69 4.20
C ARG A 136 0.89 8.25 3.09
N PRO A 137 1.80 7.27 3.27
CA PRO A 137 2.67 6.80 2.18
C PRO A 137 1.90 6.21 1.01
N LEU A 138 0.79 5.51 1.29
CA LEU A 138 -0.12 4.97 0.29
C LEU A 138 -0.76 6.11 -0.50
N LEU A 139 -1.38 7.08 0.17
CA LEU A 139 -2.00 8.23 -0.47
C LEU A 139 -1.01 9.01 -1.36
N LEU A 140 0.21 9.25 -0.88
CA LEU A 140 1.28 9.87 -1.68
C LEU A 140 1.68 9.03 -2.90
N SER A 141 1.56 7.71 -2.83
CA SER A 141 1.85 6.84 -3.98
C SER A 141 0.70 6.87 -4.98
N LEU A 142 -0.54 6.84 -4.51
CA LEU A 142 -1.74 6.91 -5.34
C LEU A 142 -1.84 8.24 -6.09
N PHE A 143 -1.81 9.37 -5.38
CA PHE A 143 -2.02 10.70 -5.97
C PHE A 143 -0.88 11.15 -6.90
N ASN A 144 0.32 10.63 -6.70
CA ASN A 144 1.51 11.06 -7.45
C ASN A 144 2.05 9.99 -8.39
N THR A 145 1.22 9.05 -8.82
CA THR A 145 1.60 8.05 -9.85
C THR A 145 0.67 8.17 -11.05
N PRO A 146 1.05 8.97 -12.07
CA PRO A 146 0.27 9.09 -13.29
C PRO A 146 0.15 7.72 -13.98
N GLY A 147 -1.10 7.25 -14.18
CA GLY A 147 -1.41 5.94 -14.77
C GLY A 147 -1.69 4.82 -13.76
N LEU A 148 -1.68 5.11 -12.45
CA LEU A 148 -2.22 4.22 -11.44
C LEU A 148 -3.68 4.60 -11.16
N ASP A 149 -4.61 3.87 -11.75
CA ASP A 149 -6.02 3.97 -11.40
C ASP A 149 -6.27 3.16 -10.12
N TYR A 150 -7.16 3.65 -9.26
CA TYR A 150 -7.49 2.96 -8.02
C TYR A 150 -8.89 3.26 -7.54
N GLU A 151 -9.42 2.34 -6.74
CA GLU A 151 -10.66 2.52 -6.00
C GLU A 151 -10.57 1.80 -4.64
N PHE A 152 -11.38 2.25 -3.69
CA PHE A 152 -11.57 1.59 -2.42
C PHE A 152 -12.83 0.74 -2.44
N THR A 153 -12.75 -0.50 -1.95
CA THR A 153 -13.88 -1.43 -1.90
C THR A 153 -14.00 -2.09 -0.53
N GLY A 154 -15.14 -2.75 -0.28
CA GLY A 154 -15.43 -3.40 1.00
C GLY A 154 -16.10 -2.45 2.00
N LYS A 155 -16.05 -2.83 3.29
CA LYS A 155 -16.75 -2.08 4.34
C LYS A 155 -16.05 -0.73 4.56
N GLY A 156 -16.75 0.35 4.22
CA GLY A 156 -16.24 1.71 4.26
C GLY A 156 -15.64 2.20 2.93
N GLY A 157 -15.47 1.36 1.92
CA GLY A 157 -14.84 1.74 0.65
C GLY A 157 -15.50 2.95 -0.04
N ALA A 158 -16.83 3.04 -0.02
CA ALA A 158 -17.56 4.19 -0.57
C ALA A 158 -17.17 5.53 0.12
N VAL A 159 -17.06 5.53 1.45
CA VAL A 159 -16.63 6.71 2.21
C VAL A 159 -15.19 7.08 1.87
N PHE A 160 -14.32 6.09 1.68
CA PHE A 160 -12.93 6.32 1.27
C PHE A 160 -12.83 6.87 -0.15
N ASN A 161 -13.68 6.41 -1.08
CA ASN A 161 -13.75 6.96 -2.43
C ASN A 161 -14.25 8.40 -2.40
N GLU A 162 -15.35 8.67 -1.69
CA GLU A 162 -15.83 10.04 -1.52
C GLU A 162 -14.75 10.94 -0.96
N LEU A 163 -14.08 10.51 0.11
CA LEU A 163 -13.08 11.33 0.79
C LEU A 163 -11.80 11.52 -0.04
N PHE A 164 -11.14 10.43 -0.45
CA PHE A 164 -9.81 10.50 -1.05
C PHE A 164 -9.80 10.64 -2.57
N VAL A 165 -10.87 10.21 -3.25
CA VAL A 165 -11.01 10.36 -4.71
C VAL A 165 -11.88 11.57 -5.04
N GLY A 166 -12.97 11.78 -4.31
CA GLY A 166 -13.85 12.94 -4.53
C GLY A 166 -13.17 14.29 -4.25
N TYR A 167 -12.31 14.34 -3.23
CA TYR A 167 -11.53 15.53 -2.84
C TYR A 167 -10.02 15.35 -3.09
N GLU A 168 -9.65 14.66 -4.18
CA GLU A 168 -8.27 14.25 -4.45
C GLU A 168 -7.29 15.43 -4.47
N GLY A 169 -7.68 16.58 -5.05
CA GLY A 169 -6.79 17.74 -5.16
C GLY A 169 -6.40 18.30 -3.80
N GLU A 170 -7.37 18.45 -2.91
CA GLU A 170 -7.22 18.96 -1.56
C GLU A 170 -6.45 17.96 -0.70
N TRP A 171 -6.78 16.66 -0.80
CA TRP A 171 -6.05 15.61 -0.11
C TRP A 171 -4.60 15.51 -0.57
N ARG A 172 -4.33 15.58 -1.88
CA ARG A 172 -2.97 15.58 -2.43
C ARG A 172 -2.15 16.74 -1.84
N ALA A 173 -2.68 17.95 -1.91
CA ALA A 173 -2.01 19.12 -1.35
C ALA A 173 -1.76 18.97 0.16
N ALA A 174 -2.74 18.44 0.90
CA ALA A 174 -2.64 18.23 2.34
C ALA A 174 -1.61 17.15 2.71
N VAL A 175 -1.60 15.98 2.06
CA VAL A 175 -0.63 14.92 2.38
C VAL A 175 0.81 15.30 2.05
N GLU A 176 1.01 16.12 1.03
CA GLU A 176 2.34 16.61 0.64
C GLU A 176 2.88 17.66 1.61
N ASN A 177 2.04 18.61 2.03
CA ASN A 177 2.51 19.85 2.64
C ASN A 177 2.07 20.06 4.09
N VAL A 178 0.98 19.43 4.53
CA VAL A 178 0.34 19.71 5.82
C VAL A 178 0.39 18.52 6.76
N PHE A 179 0.03 17.32 6.29
CA PHE A 179 0.02 16.13 7.12
C PHE A 179 1.41 15.51 7.19
N LYS A 180 1.84 15.23 8.42
CA LYS A 180 2.97 14.35 8.72
C LYS A 180 2.57 12.88 8.69
N SER A 181 1.35 12.57 9.11
CA SER A 181 0.82 11.19 9.14
C SER A 181 -0.71 11.19 9.08
N VAL A 182 -1.27 10.14 8.51
CA VAL A 182 -2.70 9.88 8.34
C VAL A 182 -2.95 8.44 8.79
N GLU A 183 -3.60 8.28 9.93
CA GLU A 183 -3.81 6.98 10.58
C GLU A 183 -5.28 6.58 10.56
N LEU A 184 -5.59 5.34 10.21
CA LEU A 184 -6.93 4.75 10.31
C LEU A 184 -7.02 3.88 11.55
N LYS A 185 -7.94 4.21 12.45
CA LYS A 185 -8.36 3.34 13.57
C LYS A 185 -9.64 2.61 13.13
N GLU A 186 -9.56 1.28 13.07
CA GLU A 186 -10.63 0.36 12.67
C GLU A 186 -11.37 0.70 11.36
N PRO A 187 -11.13 -0.04 10.26
CA PRO A 187 -11.82 0.19 8.98
C PRO A 187 -13.36 0.15 9.04
N SER A 188 -13.92 -0.46 10.09
CA SER A 188 -15.37 -0.61 10.28
C SER A 188 -16.07 0.55 10.99
N VAL A 189 -15.34 1.45 11.64
CA VAL A 189 -15.89 2.59 12.39
C VAL A 189 -14.94 3.76 12.15
N PHE A 190 -15.23 4.57 11.13
CA PHE A 190 -14.37 5.63 10.59
C PHE A 190 -13.65 6.47 11.67
N GLY A 191 -12.46 6.03 12.08
CA GLY A 191 -11.66 6.66 13.12
C GLY A 191 -10.37 7.20 12.53
N LEU A 192 -10.46 8.27 11.73
CA LEU A 192 -9.29 8.90 11.14
C LEU A 192 -8.53 9.70 12.23
N ARG A 193 -7.21 9.60 12.22
CA ARG A 193 -6.34 10.45 13.01
C ARG A 193 -5.37 11.16 12.09
N LEU A 194 -5.37 12.48 12.17
CA LEU A 194 -4.58 13.37 11.34
C LEU A 194 -3.45 13.97 12.18
N VAL A 195 -2.22 13.73 11.77
CA VAL A 195 -1.05 14.31 12.42
C VAL A 195 -0.51 15.42 11.55
N LEU A 196 -0.56 16.65 12.05
CA LEU A 196 -0.06 17.83 11.34
C LEU A 196 1.46 17.91 11.43
N ASP A 197 2.10 18.36 10.35
CA ASP A 197 3.50 18.75 10.34
C ASP A 197 3.67 20.02 11.19
N PRO A 198 4.50 19.98 12.26
CA PRO A 198 4.81 21.18 13.04
C PRO A 198 5.44 22.32 12.23
N LYS A 199 6.00 22.02 11.04
CA LYS A 199 6.58 23.01 10.12
C LYS A 199 5.57 23.60 9.14
N SER A 200 4.32 23.14 9.15
CA SER A 200 3.27 23.69 8.29
C SER A 200 3.14 25.20 8.47
N ARG A 201 2.91 25.91 7.37
CA ARG A 201 2.73 27.37 7.35
C ARG A 201 1.31 27.80 7.75
N MET A 202 0.43 26.86 8.06
CA MET A 202 -0.94 27.16 8.45
C MET A 202 -0.99 27.93 9.78
N PRO A 203 -1.71 29.07 9.86
CA PRO A 203 -1.75 29.91 11.05
C PRO A 203 -2.16 29.18 12.33
N TRP A 204 -3.22 28.37 12.25
CA TRP A 204 -3.80 27.67 13.38
C TRP A 204 -2.93 26.53 13.93
N VAL A 205 -1.94 26.03 13.18
CA VAL A 205 -1.01 24.97 13.65
C VAL A 205 -0.20 25.45 14.86
N LYS A 206 0.15 26.74 14.91
CA LYS A 206 0.85 27.33 16.07
C LYS A 206 -0.09 27.57 17.23
N GLN A 207 -1.33 27.94 16.93
CA GLN A 207 -2.33 28.36 17.90
C GLN A 207 -3.03 27.19 18.58
N CYS A 208 -3.11 26.00 17.95
CA CYS A 208 -3.64 24.78 18.55
C CYS A 208 -2.75 24.34 19.72
N PRO A 209 -3.16 24.58 20.99
CA PRO A 209 -2.32 24.33 22.16
C PRO A 209 -2.44 22.89 22.65
N ILE A 210 -3.50 22.20 22.24
CA ILE A 210 -3.83 20.85 22.66
C ILE A 210 -3.06 19.86 21.78
N SER A 211 -2.46 18.86 22.42
CA SER A 211 -1.69 17.83 21.71
C SER A 211 -2.57 16.95 20.82
N VAL A 212 -3.82 16.68 21.22
CA VAL A 212 -4.82 15.91 20.48
C VAL A 212 -6.21 16.49 20.70
N THR A 213 -6.91 16.85 19.63
CA THR A 213 -8.24 17.50 19.67
C THR A 213 -9.17 16.80 18.69
N ARG A 214 -10.47 16.75 18.98
CA ARG A 214 -11.46 16.29 17.99
C ARG A 214 -11.73 17.36 16.96
N LEU A 215 -12.08 16.97 15.74
CA LEU A 215 -12.34 17.90 14.65
C LEU A 215 -13.35 19.00 15.01
N PRO A 216 -14.51 18.72 15.66
CA PRO A 216 -15.46 19.79 16.06
C PRO A 216 -14.96 20.75 17.14
N HIS A 217 -13.75 20.54 17.66
CA HIS A 217 -13.15 21.35 18.73
C HIS A 217 -11.84 22.02 18.29
N VAL A 218 -11.47 21.92 17.01
CA VAL A 218 -10.35 22.71 16.47
C VAL A 218 -10.77 24.19 16.38
N PRO A 219 -9.81 25.14 16.33
CA PRO A 219 -10.11 26.55 16.13
C PRO A 219 -11.00 26.81 14.89
N GLU A 220 -11.88 27.82 14.96
CA GLU A 220 -12.84 28.13 13.88
C GLU A 220 -12.17 28.38 12.53
N ASP A 221 -11.01 29.04 12.53
CA ASP A 221 -10.21 29.33 11.33
C ASP A 221 -9.60 28.07 10.68
N ALA A 222 -9.63 26.92 11.36
CA ALA A 222 -9.22 25.64 10.80
C ALA A 222 -10.38 24.84 10.18
N LEU A 223 -11.64 25.12 10.56
CA LEU A 223 -12.80 24.32 10.14
C LEU A 223 -13.02 24.37 8.63
N GLU A 224 -12.91 25.55 8.02
CA GLU A 224 -13.05 25.72 6.57
C GLU A 224 -12.06 24.84 5.80
N TRP A 225 -10.82 24.74 6.28
CA TRP A 225 -9.80 23.92 5.65
C TRP A 225 -10.10 22.41 5.73
N PHE A 226 -10.61 21.93 6.87
CA PHE A 226 -10.99 20.52 6.99
C PHE A 226 -12.26 20.19 6.22
N SER A 227 -13.22 21.12 6.15
CA SER A 227 -14.41 20.96 5.31
C SER A 227 -14.05 20.85 3.83
N ALA A 228 -13.04 21.60 3.37
CA ALA A 228 -12.52 21.49 2.00
C ALA A 228 -11.91 20.10 1.69
N LEU A 229 -11.52 19.32 2.71
CA LEU A 229 -11.09 17.94 2.54
C LEU A 229 -12.26 16.95 2.46
N GLY A 230 -13.51 17.42 2.49
CA GLY A 230 -14.71 16.58 2.54
C GLY A 230 -15.00 15.99 3.92
N LEU A 231 -14.41 16.54 4.99
CA LEU A 231 -14.67 16.10 6.36
C LEU A 231 -15.87 16.85 6.96
N ASP A 232 -16.73 16.13 7.65
CA ASP A 232 -17.83 16.72 8.40
C ASP A 232 -17.29 17.28 9.72
N THR A 233 -17.09 18.60 9.75
CA THR A 233 -16.53 19.28 10.91
C THR A 233 -17.42 19.27 12.15
N GLU A 234 -18.68 18.88 12.03
CA GLU A 234 -19.63 18.81 13.14
C GLU A 234 -19.77 17.38 13.68
N ASN A 235 -19.80 16.38 12.79
CA ASN A 235 -20.14 15.01 13.15
C ASN A 235 -18.94 14.04 13.11
N ASP A 236 -17.87 14.34 12.37
CA ASP A 236 -16.78 13.40 12.22
C ASP A 236 -15.93 13.27 13.50
N MET A 237 -15.80 12.03 13.95
CA MET A 237 -15.02 11.66 15.14
C MET A 237 -13.52 11.52 14.83
N ILE A 238 -12.97 12.56 14.22
CA ILE A 238 -11.57 12.61 13.74
C ILE A 238 -10.69 13.27 14.78
N PHE A 239 -9.55 12.65 15.07
CA PHE A 239 -8.59 13.17 16.03
C PHE A 239 -7.44 13.87 15.31
N VAL A 240 -7.32 15.18 15.52
CA VAL A 240 -6.24 16.00 14.99
C VAL A 240 -5.16 16.15 16.05
N ARG A 241 -3.91 15.91 15.67
CA ARG A 241 -2.75 15.93 16.57
C ARG A 241 -1.63 16.82 16.01
N ARG A 242 -1.01 17.58 16.90
CA ARG A 242 0.24 18.30 16.60
C ARG A 242 1.45 17.39 16.79
N GLY A 243 2.06 16.96 15.67
CA GLY A 243 3.29 16.17 15.66
C GLY A 243 3.14 14.68 15.99
N ALA A 244 4.03 13.86 15.42
CA ALA A 244 3.89 12.41 15.43
C ALA A 244 3.99 11.77 16.84
N PRO A 245 3.21 10.69 17.10
CA PRO A 245 3.39 9.81 18.25
C PRO A 245 4.85 9.35 18.42
N ARG A 246 5.27 9.05 19.66
CA ARG A 246 6.65 8.61 19.96
C ARG A 246 7.05 7.36 19.16
N TRP A 247 6.12 6.44 18.88
CA TRP A 247 6.41 5.23 18.10
C TRP A 247 6.70 5.49 16.61
N LEU A 248 6.21 6.61 16.06
CA LEU A 248 6.52 7.07 14.70
C LEU A 248 7.85 7.85 14.60
N ARG A 249 8.52 8.14 15.73
CA ARG A 249 9.82 8.85 15.75
C ARG A 249 11.03 7.93 15.57
N GLY A 250 10.83 6.61 15.49
CA GLY A 250 11.92 5.62 15.43
C GLY A 250 12.58 5.35 16.79
N ASP A 251 12.03 5.90 17.89
CA ASP A 251 12.65 5.91 19.23
C ASP A 251 12.67 4.53 19.94
N PHE A 252 12.18 3.45 19.31
CA PHE A 252 12.25 2.10 19.89
C PHE A 252 13.51 1.30 19.51
N ILE A 253 14.37 1.82 18.64
CA ILE A 253 15.70 1.21 18.38
C ILE A 253 16.74 1.89 19.29
N LYS A 254 16.65 1.65 20.60
CA LYS A 254 17.74 1.66 21.58
C LYS A 254 17.16 1.36 22.95
N GLY A 255 17.05 0.09 23.26
CA GLY A 255 16.54 -0.37 24.54
C GLY A 255 16.57 -1.87 24.74
N SER A 256 17.59 -2.55 24.19
CA SER A 256 18.04 -3.83 24.75
C SER A 256 19.45 -3.56 25.25
N LYS A 257 19.58 -3.52 26.58
CA LYS A 257 20.76 -4.11 27.21
C LYS A 257 20.64 -5.62 27.12
#